data_AF-A0A4S8EP57-F1
#
_entry.id   AF-A0A4S8EP57-F1
#
_cell.length_a   1.000
_cell.length_b   1.000
_cell.length_c   1.000
_cell.angle_alpha   90.00
_cell.angle_beta   90.00
_cell.angle_gamma   90.00
#
_symmetry.space_group_name_H-M   'P 1'
#
loop_
_entity.id
_entity.type
_entity.pdbx_description
1 polymer ?
#
loop_
_entity_poly.entity_id
_entity_poly.type
_entity_poly.pdbx_seq_one_letter_code
_entity_poly.pdbx_strand_id
1 'polypeptide(L)'
;MPTFERITIKKNERALLLRNGDFERVLHSGSHWLIAASDELKIERFALNQPAFQHELADYLMSQEPAVVAAEFVAVQLSEHEVALRSENGVLVEILPPATRALYWKGLVETTIETINESHRYPWRLNL
;
A
#
# COMPACT_ATOMS: atom_id res chain seq x y z
N MET A 1 -5.84 -10.81 33.57
CA MET A 1 -7.24 -10.83 33.10
C MET A 1 -7.26 -10.26 31.70
N PRO A 2 -8.08 -10.76 30.77
CA PRO A 2 -8.16 -10.19 29.44
C PRO A 2 -8.69 -8.75 29.49
N THR A 3 -8.05 -7.87 28.73
CA THR A 3 -8.46 -6.49 28.51
C THR A 3 -9.32 -6.44 27.26
N PHE A 4 -10.41 -5.67 27.35
CA PHE A 4 -11.33 -5.39 26.25
C PHE A 4 -11.32 -3.90 25.98
N GLU A 5 -10.95 -3.52 24.76
CA GLU A 5 -10.93 -2.12 24.34
C GLU A 5 -11.80 -1.94 23.10
N ARG A 6 -12.63 -0.89 23.09
CA ARG A 6 -13.34 -0.47 21.89
C ARG A 6 -12.63 0.69 21.24
N ILE A 7 -12.25 0.52 19.98
CA ILE A 7 -11.63 1.56 19.17
C ILE A 7 -12.53 1.96 18.02
N THR A 8 -12.31 3.16 17.49
CA THR A 8 -12.97 3.64 16.27
C THR A 8 -11.94 4.06 15.24
N ILE A 9 -12.10 3.58 14.00
CA ILE A 9 -11.33 4.00 12.83
C ILE A 9 -12.22 4.92 11.99
N LYS A 10 -11.73 6.11 11.64
CA LYS A 10 -12.54 7.09 10.90
C LYS A 10 -12.76 6.64 9.45
N LYS A 11 -13.77 7.23 8.79
CA LYS A 11 -14.13 6.92 7.40
C LYS A 11 -13.00 7.20 6.40
N ASN A 12 -12.15 8.17 6.70
CA ASN A 12 -10.99 8.56 5.90
C ASN A 12 -9.69 7.90 6.41
N GLU A 13 -9.78 6.82 7.18
CA GLU A 13 -8.63 6.12 7.75
C GLU A 13 -8.65 4.63 7.40
N ARG A 14 -7.45 4.05 7.39
CA ARG A 14 -7.19 2.62 7.59
C ARG A 14 -6.27 2.46 8.78
N ALA A 15 -6.26 1.29 9.38
CA ALA A 15 -5.28 1.00 10.42
C ALA A 15 -4.69 -0.40 10.29
N LEU A 16 -3.44 -0.56 10.71
CA LEU A 16 -2.87 -1.86 11.00
C LEU A 16 -3.09 -2.18 12.48
N LEU A 17 -3.52 -3.40 12.74
CA LEU A 17 -3.45 -4.00 14.07
C LEU A 17 -2.20 -4.87 14.12
N LEU A 18 -1.31 -4.58 15.06
CA LEU A 18 -0.15 -5.39 15.38
C LEU A 18 -0.37 -6.08 16.73
N ARG A 19 0.07 -7.33 16.83
CA ARG A 19 0.06 -8.12 18.07
C ARG A 19 1.48 -8.58 18.37
N ASN A 20 2.01 -8.16 19.51
CA ASN A 20 3.38 -8.44 19.92
C ASN A 20 4.42 -7.99 18.87
N GLY A 21 4.11 -6.93 18.10
CA GLY A 21 4.95 -6.42 17.02
C GLY A 21 4.65 -7.00 15.64
N ASP A 22 3.95 -8.13 15.55
CA ASP A 22 3.65 -8.78 14.27
C ASP A 22 2.34 -8.25 13.67
N PHE A 23 2.28 -8.20 12.34
CA PHE A 23 1.07 -7.83 11.62
C PHE A 23 -0.05 -8.86 11.87
N GLU A 24 -1.20 -8.41 12.40
CA GLU A 24 -2.38 -9.26 12.61
C GLU A 24 -3.41 -9.07 11.49
N ARG A 25 -3.81 -7.83 11.21
CA ARG A 25 -4.76 -7.51 10.13
C ARG A 25 -4.87 -6.00 9.86
N VAL A 26 -5.47 -5.68 8.71
CA VAL A 26 -5.96 -4.33 8.41
C VAL A 26 -7.35 -4.12 9.03
N LEU A 27 -7.57 -2.95 9.63
CA LEU A 27 -8.86 -2.50 10.15
C LEU A 27 -9.45 -1.42 9.23
N HIS A 28 -10.66 -1.68 8.77
CA HIS A 28 -11.47 -0.74 8.00
C HIS A 28 -12.16 0.27 8.91
N SER A 29 -12.71 1.34 8.35
CA SER A 29 -13.49 2.33 9.09
C SER A 29 -14.66 1.68 9.85
N GLY A 30 -14.87 2.08 11.10
CA GLY A 30 -15.91 1.51 11.95
C GLY A 30 -15.46 1.33 13.39
N SER A 31 -16.33 0.74 14.20
CA SER A 31 -16.01 0.35 15.58
C SER A 31 -15.49 -1.08 15.62
N HIS A 32 -14.38 -1.29 16.33
CA HIS A 32 -13.78 -2.60 16.53
C HIS A 32 -13.60 -2.86 18.01
N TRP A 33 -13.84 -4.11 18.44
CA TRP A 33 -13.49 -4.59 19.76
C TRP A 33 -12.17 -5.35 19.67
N LEU A 34 -11.21 -4.96 20.51
CA LEU A 34 -9.93 -5.61 20.65
C LEU A 34 -9.88 -6.35 21.98
N ILE A 35 -9.33 -7.56 21.93
CA ILE A 35 -9.20 -8.45 23.09
C ILE A 35 -7.73 -8.84 23.20
N ALA A 36 -7.15 -8.58 24.37
CA ALA A 36 -5.78 -8.93 24.69
C ALA A 36 -5.73 -9.63 26.06
N ALA A 37 -5.13 -10.81 26.15
CA ALA A 37 -4.93 -11.49 27.43
C ALA A 37 -3.58 -11.11 28.06
N SER A 38 -2.51 -11.49 27.38
CA SER A 38 -1.11 -11.16 27.72
C SER A 38 -0.38 -10.46 26.57
N ASP A 39 -1.04 -10.29 25.43
CA ASP A 39 -0.44 -9.70 24.24
C ASP A 39 -0.41 -8.18 24.31
N GLU A 40 0.61 -7.59 23.69
CA GLU A 40 0.67 -6.16 23.40
C GLU A 40 -0.03 -5.89 22.06
N LEU A 41 -1.09 -5.08 22.08
CA LEU A 41 -1.77 -4.62 20.86
C LEU A 41 -1.34 -3.21 20.52
N LYS A 42 -0.92 -2.99 19.28
CA LYS A 42 -0.61 -1.68 18.74
C LYS A 42 -1.47 -1.39 17.51
N ILE A 43 -1.97 -0.17 17.42
CA ILE A 43 -2.77 0.30 16.29
C ILE A 43 -2.03 1.43 15.60
N GLU A 44 -1.74 1.26 14.32
CA GLU A 44 -1.12 2.28 13.49
C GLU A 44 -2.13 2.78 12.47
N ARG A 45 -2.41 4.09 12.47
CA ARG A 45 -3.48 4.69 11.65
C ARG A 45 -2.88 5.44 10.46
N PHE A 46 -3.52 5.28 9.31
CA PHE A 46 -3.13 5.88 8.04
C PHE A 46 -4.29 6.70 7.49
N ALA A 47 -4.01 7.93 7.09
CA ALA A 47 -5.01 8.79 6.46
C ALA A 47 -5.12 8.45 4.97
N LEU A 48 -6.32 8.09 4.50
CA LEU A 48 -6.56 7.65 3.12
C LEU A 48 -6.52 8.79 2.08
N ASN A 49 -6.37 10.05 2.51
CA ASN A 49 -6.08 11.16 1.61
C ASN A 49 -4.60 11.21 1.20
N GLN A 50 -3.72 10.43 1.84
CA GLN A 50 -2.35 10.20 1.43
C GLN A 50 -2.24 8.73 1.01
N PRO A 51 -2.29 8.42 -0.29
CA PRO A 51 -2.40 7.03 -0.73
C PRO A 51 -1.10 6.25 -0.47
N ALA A 52 0.07 6.89 -0.48
CA ALA A 52 1.34 6.20 -0.26
C ALA A 52 1.42 5.55 1.13
N PHE A 53 1.65 4.24 1.17
CA PHE A 53 1.88 3.50 2.40
C PHE A 53 3.38 3.48 2.74
N GLN A 54 3.80 4.42 3.59
CA GLN A 54 5.17 4.52 4.08
C GLN A 54 5.28 3.81 5.43
N HIS A 55 5.70 2.54 5.40
CA HIS A 55 5.86 1.72 6.60
C HIS A 55 6.91 0.64 6.38
N GLU A 56 7.62 0.25 7.45
CA GLU A 56 8.65 -0.80 7.42
C GLU A 56 8.13 -2.20 7.04
N LEU A 57 6.81 -2.38 7.09
CA LEU A 57 6.15 -3.66 6.78
C LEU A 57 5.76 -3.77 5.31
N ALA A 58 6.03 -2.77 4.46
CA ALA A 58 5.63 -2.81 3.05
C ALA A 58 6.17 -4.06 2.34
N ASP A 59 7.47 -4.35 2.47
CA ASP A 59 8.08 -5.52 1.84
C ASP A 59 7.61 -6.84 2.46
N TYR A 60 7.39 -6.86 3.78
CA TYR A 60 6.78 -8.00 4.46
C TYR A 60 5.39 -8.30 3.88
N LEU A 61 4.52 -7.30 3.81
CA LEU A 61 3.15 -7.46 3.28
C LEU A 61 3.17 -7.92 1.82
N MET A 62 4.02 -7.32 0.97
CA MET A 62 4.18 -7.72 -0.43
C MET A 62 4.62 -9.18 -0.59
N SER A 63 5.45 -9.69 0.32
CA SER A 63 6.00 -11.04 0.20
C SER A 63 5.19 -12.12 0.92
N GLN A 64 4.64 -11.80 2.09
CA GLN A 64 4.01 -12.78 3.00
C GLN A 64 2.49 -12.66 3.06
N GLU A 65 1.93 -11.49 2.73
CA GLU A 65 0.48 -11.22 2.85
C GLU A 65 -0.15 -10.82 1.50
N PRO A 66 0.03 -11.59 0.41
CA PRO A 66 -0.41 -11.18 -0.94
C PRO A 66 -1.92 -10.97 -1.03
N ALA A 67 -2.71 -11.71 -0.22
CA ALA A 67 -4.16 -11.52 -0.15
C ALA A 67 -4.54 -10.16 0.45
N VAL A 68 -3.82 -9.72 1.49
CA VAL A 68 -4.00 -8.38 2.08
C VAL A 68 -3.59 -7.31 1.08
N VAL A 69 -2.45 -7.51 0.40
CA VAL A 69 -1.98 -6.58 -0.63
C VAL A 69 -3.01 -6.43 -1.74
N ALA A 70 -3.53 -7.54 -2.26
CA ALA A 70 -4.57 -7.52 -3.29
C ALA A 70 -5.87 -6.84 -2.83
N ALA A 71 -6.27 -7.01 -1.57
CA ALA A 71 -7.50 -6.40 -1.05
C ALA A 71 -7.35 -4.90 -0.79
N GLU A 72 -6.22 -4.47 -0.21
CA GLU A 72 -6.11 -3.15 0.41
C GLU A 72 -5.26 -2.17 -0.40
N PHE A 73 -4.43 -2.65 -1.32
CA PHE A 73 -3.44 -1.81 -2.00
C PHE A 73 -3.46 -1.94 -3.52
N VAL A 74 -3.03 -0.85 -4.16
CA VAL A 74 -2.42 -0.86 -5.50
C VAL A 74 -0.93 -1.06 -5.29
N ALA A 75 -0.41 -2.20 -5.74
CA ALA A 75 1.00 -2.55 -5.57
C ALA A 75 1.81 -2.20 -6.81
N VAL A 76 3.03 -1.73 -6.60
CA VAL A 76 4.04 -1.47 -7.63
C VAL A 76 5.25 -2.35 -7.35
N GLN A 77 5.69 -3.09 -8.36
CA GLN A 77 6.93 -3.85 -8.35
C GLN A 77 7.57 -3.76 -9.73
N LEU A 78 8.46 -2.78 -9.91
CA LEU A 78 9.14 -2.53 -11.17
C LEU A 78 10.46 -3.31 -11.23
N SER A 79 10.80 -3.80 -12.42
CA SER A 79 12.15 -4.28 -12.73
C SER A 79 13.14 -3.13 -12.95
N GLU A 80 14.41 -3.46 -13.22
CA GLU A 80 15.46 -2.49 -13.50
C GLU A 80 15.27 -1.72 -14.82
N HIS A 81 14.35 -2.16 -15.68
CA HIS A 81 14.10 -1.57 -17.01
C HIS A 81 12.67 -1.03 -17.18
N GLU A 82 11.93 -0.96 -16.08
CA GLU A 82 10.55 -0.45 -16.06
C GLU A 82 10.51 0.83 -15.26
N VAL A 83 9.85 1.83 -15.80
CA VAL A 83 9.39 3.01 -15.04
C VAL A 83 7.89 2.98 -14.97
N ALA A 84 7.30 3.70 -14.02
CA ALA A 84 5.84 3.83 -14.00
C ALA A 84 5.38 5.26 -13.82
N LEU A 85 4.30 5.60 -14.52
CA LEU A 85 3.55 6.82 -14.29
C LEU A 85 2.50 6.54 -13.22
N ARG A 86 2.56 7.28 -12.11
CA ARG A 86 1.56 7.21 -11.06
C ARG A 86 0.65 8.43 -11.13
N SER A 87 -0.64 8.15 -11.26
CA SER A 87 -1.67 9.17 -11.29
C SER A 87 -2.59 9.04 -10.09
N GLU A 88 -3.05 10.18 -9.58
CA GLU A 88 -4.10 10.29 -8.56
C GLU A 88 -5.33 10.96 -9.18
N ASN A 89 -6.49 10.30 -9.12
CA ASN A 89 -7.73 10.78 -9.71
C ASN A 89 -7.56 11.23 -11.19
N GLY A 90 -6.77 10.47 -11.96
CA GLY A 90 -6.48 10.75 -13.38
C GLY A 90 -5.40 11.81 -13.64
N VAL A 91 -4.84 12.45 -12.61
CA VAL A 91 -3.77 13.44 -12.75
C VAL A 91 -2.42 12.79 -12.47
N LEU A 92 -1.46 12.90 -13.40
CA LEU A 92 -0.09 12.43 -13.19
C LEU A 92 0.56 13.21 -12.04
N VAL A 93 1.01 12.52 -11.00
CA VAL A 93 1.62 13.13 -9.81
C VAL A 93 3.07 12.74 -9.62
N GLU A 94 3.50 11.59 -10.16
CA GLU A 94 4.83 11.06 -9.94
C GLU A 94 5.26 10.11 -11.07
N ILE A 95 6.55 10.14 -11.41
CA ILE A 95 7.21 9.11 -12.21
C ILE A 95 8.02 8.25 -11.24
N LEU A 96 7.66 6.98 -11.13
CA LEU A 96 8.35 6.00 -10.30
C LEU A 96 9.59 5.49 -11.04
N PRO A 97 10.79 5.55 -10.42
CA PRO A 97 12.02 5.09 -11.05
C PRO A 97 12.07 3.55 -11.14
N PRO A 98 13.00 2.98 -11.92
CA PRO A 98 13.20 1.55 -11.96
C PRO A 98 13.51 0.93 -10.60
N ALA A 99 13.26 -0.37 -10.48
CA ALA A 99 13.39 -1.13 -9.24
C ALA A 99 12.53 -0.62 -8.06
N THR A 100 11.53 0.23 -8.32
CA THR A 100 10.59 0.70 -7.27
C THR A 100 9.69 -0.42 -6.79
N ARG A 101 9.61 -0.56 -5.47
CA ARG A 101 8.59 -1.35 -4.76
C ARG A 101 7.80 -0.42 -3.86
N ALA A 102 6.49 -0.36 -4.07
CA ALA A 102 5.63 0.55 -3.31
C ALA A 102 4.22 -0.01 -3.17
N LEU A 103 3.55 0.41 -2.09
CA LEU A 103 2.15 0.14 -1.85
C LEU A 103 1.39 1.46 -1.73
N TYR A 104 0.23 1.53 -2.37
CA TYR A 104 -0.68 2.65 -2.28
C TYR A 104 -2.04 2.16 -1.80
N TRP A 105 -2.59 2.75 -0.74
CA TRP A 105 -3.91 2.38 -0.22
C TRP A 105 -4.98 2.56 -1.29
N LYS A 106 -5.85 1.55 -1.44
CA LYS A 106 -7.13 1.70 -2.13
C LYS A 106 -8.09 2.50 -1.27
N GLY A 107 -8.93 3.31 -1.89
CA GLY A 107 -10.03 3.98 -1.19
C GLY A 107 -10.30 5.39 -1.71
N LEU A 108 -10.02 6.39 -0.88
CA LEU A 108 -10.49 7.76 -1.09
C LEU A 108 -9.82 8.45 -2.28
N VAL A 109 -8.53 8.18 -2.52
CA VAL A 109 -7.78 8.66 -3.68
C VAL A 109 -7.60 7.49 -4.63
N GLU A 110 -8.09 7.61 -5.85
CA GLU A 110 -7.87 6.59 -6.87
C GLU A 110 -6.43 6.68 -7.37
N THR A 111 -5.62 5.66 -7.08
CA THR A 111 -4.25 5.54 -7.57
C THR A 111 -4.22 4.61 -8.78
N THR A 112 -3.70 5.10 -9.90
CA THR A 112 -3.47 4.29 -11.12
C THR A 112 -1.99 4.26 -11.44
N ILE A 113 -1.51 3.10 -11.91
CA ILE A 113 -0.12 2.86 -12.29
C ILE A 113 -0.08 2.41 -13.75
N GLU A 114 0.63 3.16 -14.58
CA GLU A 114 0.94 2.77 -15.96
C GLU A 114 2.42 2.46 -16.06
N THR A 115 2.76 1.19 -16.33
CA THR A 115 4.16 0.75 -16.46
C THR A 115 4.63 0.94 -17.90
N ILE A 116 5.80 1.55 -18.07
CA ILE A 116 6.45 1.80 -19.36
C ILE A 116 7.76 1.02 -19.36
N ASN A 117 8.00 0.27 -20.43
CA ASN A 117 9.28 -0.40 -20.67
C ASN A 117 10.04 0.26 -21.83
N GLU A 118 11.37 0.20 -21.79
CA GLU A 118 12.24 0.77 -22.84
C GLU A 118 12.25 -0.06 -24.15
N SER A 119 11.39 -1.07 -24.30
CA SER A 119 11.41 -1.94 -25.49
C SER A 119 10.77 -1.35 -26.75
N HIS A 120 10.33 -0.08 -26.72
CA HIS A 120 9.93 0.69 -27.90
C HIS A 120 11.17 1.06 -28.75
N ARG A 121 11.64 0.06 -29.51
CA ARG A 121 12.59 0.15 -30.61
C ARG A 121 12.16 1.27 -31.58
N TYR A 122 12.92 2.37 -31.62
CA TYR A 122 12.78 3.42 -32.64
C TYR A 122 12.86 2.82 -34.07
N PRO A 123 11.84 2.99 -34.94
CA PRO A 123 11.85 2.41 -36.28
C PRO A 123 12.49 3.32 -37.34
N TRP A 124 13.57 4.04 -37.05
CA TRP A 124 14.20 4.89 -38.07
C TRP A 124 15.73 4.95 -38.06
N ARG A 125 16.40 3.79 -38.12
CA ARG A 125 17.77 3.82 -38.65
C ARG A 125 17.68 4.21 -40.12
N LEU A 126 18.01 5.47 -40.41
CA LEU A 126 18.36 5.96 -41.74
C LEU A 126 19.44 5.03 -42.30
N ASN A 127 19.12 4.31 -43.37
CA ASN A 127 20.13 3.72 -44.23
C ASN A 127 20.79 4.88 -44.97
N LEU A 128 22.00 5.25 -44.51
CA LEU A 128 23.00 5.87 -45.37
C LEU A 128 23.68 4.77 -46.19
#